data_AF-A0A9D9C019-F1
#
_entry.id   AF-A0A9D9C019-F1
#
_cell.length_a   1.000
_cell.length_b   1.000
_cell.length_c   1.000
_cell.angle_alpha   90.00
_cell.angle_beta   90.00
_cell.angle_gamma   90.00
#
_symmetry.space_group_name_H-M   'P 1'
#
loop_
_entity.id
_entity.type
_entity.pdbx_description
1 polymer ?
#
loop_
_entity_poly.entity_id
_entity_poly.type
_entity_poly.pdbx_seq_one_letter_code
_entity_poly.pdbx_strand_id
1 'polypeptide(L)'
;MTINLKFYSILSAVISSIGLSLCESQCMAQVNNSTVKNFEIEKFVGKWYELARYDHFFERGMTNVTADYTLLDDGKIRVVNSGIKNGRKKEIVGKAKYSDPQKHPGKLAVSFFLWFYSDYYVMYVDKDYKHVIIGSSSDKYLWIMSRTPSVSDAEFDTLL
;
A
#
# COMPACT_ATOMS: atom_id res chain seq x y z
N MET A 1 -64.82 -14.19 19.55
CA MET A 1 -64.05 -14.85 18.48
C MET A 1 -64.85 -14.73 17.21
N THR A 2 -64.54 -13.74 16.36
CA THR A 2 -65.24 -13.57 15.08
C THR A 2 -64.26 -12.98 14.07
N ILE A 3 -63.91 -13.79 13.08
CA ILE A 3 -63.26 -13.36 11.85
C ILE A 3 -64.36 -12.74 10.99
N ASN A 4 -64.09 -11.60 10.34
CA ASN A 4 -64.86 -11.19 9.18
C ASN A 4 -63.94 -10.61 8.10
N LEU A 5 -64.01 -11.26 6.95
CA LEU A 5 -63.30 -10.96 5.71
C LEU A 5 -64.27 -10.24 4.76
N LYS A 6 -63.69 -9.61 3.72
CA LYS A 6 -64.29 -8.91 2.55
C LYS A 6 -64.43 -7.40 2.79
N PHE A 7 -63.95 -6.52 1.91
CA PHE A 7 -64.16 -6.47 0.47
C PHE A 7 -63.02 -5.75 -0.25
N TYR A 8 -62.70 -6.22 -1.45
CA TYR A 8 -61.87 -5.53 -2.44
C TYR A 8 -62.55 -4.26 -2.94
N SER A 9 -61.80 -3.16 -3.05
CA SER A 9 -62.09 -2.06 -3.97
C SER A 9 -60.82 -1.73 -4.74
N ILE A 10 -60.85 -2.03 -6.03
CA ILE A 10 -59.88 -1.67 -7.06
C ILE A 10 -60.08 -0.19 -7.38
N LEU A 11 -59.03 0.65 -7.35
CA LEU A 11 -58.80 1.64 -8.42
C LEU A 11 -57.38 2.22 -8.39
N SER A 12 -56.93 2.46 -9.61
CA SER A 12 -55.64 2.86 -10.16
C SER A 12 -54.90 4.04 -9.52
N ALA A 13 -53.57 4.00 -9.56
CA ALA A 13 -52.78 4.96 -10.35
C ALA A 13 -51.36 4.42 -10.57
N VAL A 14 -51.05 4.11 -11.82
CA VAL A 14 -49.68 3.95 -12.29
C VAL A 14 -49.03 5.33 -12.25
N ILE A 15 -48.04 5.52 -11.40
CA ILE A 15 -47.07 6.61 -11.56
C ILE A 15 -45.73 5.93 -11.83
N SER A 16 -45.45 5.76 -13.13
CA SER A 16 -44.11 5.48 -13.64
C SER A 16 -43.20 6.59 -13.14
N SER A 17 -42.53 6.32 -12.03
CA SER A 17 -41.43 7.15 -11.56
C SER A 17 -40.30 6.89 -12.53
N ILE A 18 -40.13 7.80 -13.48
CA ILE A 18 -38.99 7.88 -14.38
C ILE A 18 -37.76 7.84 -13.48
N GLY A 19 -37.09 6.68 -13.47
CA GLY A 19 -35.79 6.55 -12.85
C GLY A 19 -34.84 7.45 -13.62
N LEU A 20 -34.62 8.67 -13.12
CA LEU A 20 -33.41 9.42 -13.42
C LEU A 20 -32.27 8.61 -12.83
N SER A 21 -31.78 7.66 -13.62
CA SER A 21 -30.45 7.11 -13.47
C SER A 21 -29.48 8.25 -13.71
N LEU A 22 -29.22 9.02 -12.66
CA LEU A 22 -27.99 9.77 -12.53
C LEU A 22 -26.91 8.69 -12.51
N CYS A 23 -26.43 8.34 -13.70
CA CYS A 23 -25.15 7.69 -13.87
C CYS A 23 -24.13 8.71 -13.38
N GLU A 24 -23.93 8.79 -12.07
CA GLU A 24 -22.74 9.36 -11.49
C GLU A 24 -21.59 8.51 -12.02
N SER A 25 -21.03 8.93 -13.16
CA SER A 25 -19.70 8.51 -13.56
C SER A 25 -18.75 9.08 -12.53
N GLN A 26 -18.62 8.39 -11.40
CA GLN A 26 -17.46 8.50 -10.55
C GLN A 26 -16.31 8.06 -11.46
N CYS A 27 -15.59 9.04 -12.01
CA CYS A 27 -14.25 8.82 -12.51
C CYS A 27 -13.46 8.35 -11.30
N MET A 28 -13.43 7.04 -11.07
CA MET A 28 -12.48 6.44 -10.16
C MET A 28 -11.12 6.80 -10.74
N ALA A 29 -10.48 7.83 -10.18
CA ALA A 29 -9.11 8.16 -10.48
C ALA A 29 -8.31 6.86 -10.32
N GLN A 30 -7.86 6.29 -11.44
CA GLN A 30 -7.15 5.04 -11.41
C GLN A 30 -5.83 5.29 -10.69
N VAL A 31 -5.61 4.60 -9.57
CA VAL A 31 -4.34 4.69 -8.85
C VAL A 31 -3.22 4.27 -9.81
N ASN A 32 -2.27 5.17 -10.05
CA ASN A 32 -1.08 4.82 -10.80
C ASN A 32 -0.22 3.91 -9.92
N ASN A 33 -0.27 2.62 -10.19
CA ASN A 33 0.46 1.59 -9.46
C ASN A 33 1.62 1.01 -10.27
N SER A 34 2.12 1.79 -11.24
CA SER A 34 3.26 1.40 -12.06
C SER A 34 4.49 1.19 -11.19
N THR A 35 5.24 0.13 -11.48
CA THR A 35 6.50 -0.17 -10.81
C THR A 35 7.68 0.05 -11.74
N VAL A 36 8.86 0.21 -11.18
CA VAL A 36 10.10 0.30 -11.96
C VAL A 36 10.29 -0.96 -12.80
N LYS A 37 10.71 -0.76 -14.06
CA LYS A 37 10.90 -1.85 -15.03
C LYS A 37 12.27 -2.52 -14.91
N ASN A 38 13.24 -1.85 -14.28
CA ASN A 38 14.58 -2.37 -14.04
C ASN A 38 14.82 -2.31 -12.53
N PHE A 39 14.64 -3.43 -11.84
CA PHE A 39 14.83 -3.55 -10.40
C PHE A 39 15.85 -4.65 -10.10
N GLU A 40 16.90 -4.29 -9.38
CA GLU A 40 17.99 -5.18 -8.99
C GLU A 40 17.94 -5.33 -7.46
N ILE A 41 17.43 -6.48 -6.99
CA ILE A 41 17.22 -6.71 -5.56
C ILE A 41 18.52 -6.65 -4.77
N GLU A 42 19.63 -7.06 -5.38
CA GLU A 42 20.97 -7.05 -4.80
C GLU A 42 21.43 -5.63 -4.45
N LYS A 43 20.98 -4.61 -5.20
CA LYS A 43 21.22 -3.20 -4.89
C LYS A 43 20.20 -2.63 -3.91
N PHE A 44 19.02 -3.23 -3.83
CA PHE A 44 17.94 -2.79 -2.95
C PHE A 44 18.08 -3.30 -1.51
N VAL A 45 18.68 -4.48 -1.30
CA VAL A 45 18.86 -5.03 0.04
C VAL A 45 19.69 -4.12 0.97
N GLY A 46 19.62 -4.38 2.26
CA GLY A 46 20.20 -3.55 3.32
C GLY A 46 19.19 -2.61 3.95
N LYS A 47 19.71 -1.65 4.71
CA LYS A 47 18.91 -0.73 5.52
C LYS A 47 18.39 0.46 4.71
N TRP A 48 17.15 0.83 4.98
CA TRP A 48 16.48 2.04 4.53
C TRP A 48 15.88 2.76 5.72
N TYR A 49 15.96 4.09 5.71
CA TYR A 49 15.36 4.99 6.68
C TYR A 49 14.10 5.60 6.06
N GLU A 50 12.99 5.56 6.79
CA GLU A 50 11.75 6.21 6.37
C GLU A 50 11.91 7.74 6.51
N LEU A 51 11.74 8.45 5.39
CA LEU A 51 11.70 9.91 5.37
C LEU A 51 10.27 10.40 5.54
N ALA A 52 9.32 9.75 4.87
CA ALA A 52 7.91 10.08 4.94
C ALA A 52 7.06 8.84 4.65
N ARG A 53 5.81 8.87 5.10
CA ARG A 53 4.79 7.88 4.79
C ARG A 53 3.41 8.52 4.81
N TYR A 54 2.42 7.88 4.21
CA TYR A 54 1.04 8.18 4.55
C TYR A 54 0.70 7.66 5.96
N ASP A 55 -0.40 8.14 6.56
CA ASP A 55 -0.80 7.73 7.91
C ASP A 55 -1.33 6.29 7.90
N HIS A 56 -0.44 5.34 8.20
CA HIS A 56 -0.78 3.93 8.37
C HIS A 56 -1.08 3.62 9.83
N PHE A 57 -2.22 2.99 10.11
CA PHE A 57 -2.64 2.68 11.49
C PHE A 57 -1.59 1.88 12.29
N PHE A 58 -0.83 1.00 11.64
CA PHE A 58 0.17 0.14 12.29
C PHE A 58 1.47 0.88 12.65
N GLU A 59 1.78 1.96 11.94
CA GLU A 59 2.97 2.80 12.16
C GLU A 59 2.65 4.12 12.87
N ARG A 60 1.38 4.41 13.15
CA ARG A 60 0.97 5.65 13.82
C ARG A 60 1.72 5.84 15.15
N GLY A 61 2.32 7.02 15.29
CA GLY A 61 3.14 7.41 16.46
C GLY A 61 4.53 6.78 16.51
N MET A 62 4.98 6.11 15.45
CA MET A 62 6.36 5.64 15.31
C MET A 62 7.27 6.75 14.76
N THR A 63 8.49 6.85 15.28
CA THR A 63 9.57 7.69 14.75
C THR A 63 10.82 6.85 14.49
N ASN A 64 11.79 7.42 13.76
CA ASN A 64 13.07 6.76 13.44
C ASN A 64 12.85 5.38 12.80
N VAL A 65 11.87 5.29 11.90
CA VAL A 65 11.49 4.03 11.28
C VAL A 65 12.52 3.62 10.24
N THR A 66 12.89 2.34 10.26
CA THR A 66 13.80 1.73 9.30
C THR A 66 13.21 0.42 8.81
N ALA A 67 13.50 0.06 7.56
CA ALA A 67 13.33 -1.29 7.05
C ALA A 67 14.70 -1.87 6.66
N ASP A 68 15.00 -3.08 7.12
CA ASP A 68 16.22 -3.80 6.78
C ASP A 68 15.88 -5.05 5.98
N TYR A 69 16.41 -5.12 4.76
CA TYR A 69 16.13 -6.20 3.82
C TYR A 69 17.34 -7.11 3.69
N THR A 70 17.15 -8.42 3.84
CA THR A 70 18.21 -9.43 3.64
C THR A 70 17.76 -10.45 2.63
N LEU A 71 18.50 -10.62 1.54
CA LEU A 71 18.25 -11.69 0.57
C LEU A 71 18.66 -13.03 1.17
N LEU A 72 17.79 -14.03 1.07
CA LEU A 72 18.00 -15.38 1.58
C LEU A 72 18.34 -16.35 0.44
N ASP A 73 18.98 -17.47 0.77
CA ASP A 73 19.39 -18.50 -0.21
C ASP A 73 18.22 -19.10 -1.01
N ASP A 74 17.00 -19.07 -0.45
CA ASP A 74 15.78 -19.54 -1.12
C ASP A 74 15.14 -18.49 -2.04
N GLY A 75 15.82 -17.36 -2.25
CA GLY A 75 15.36 -16.23 -3.07
C GLY A 75 14.27 -15.37 -2.42
N LYS A 76 13.87 -15.66 -1.17
CA LYS A 76 13.01 -14.75 -0.40
C LYS A 76 13.85 -13.65 0.24
N ILE A 77 13.15 -12.62 0.71
CA ILE A 77 13.76 -11.47 1.38
C ILE A 77 13.25 -11.46 2.82
N ARG A 78 14.14 -11.52 3.80
CA ARG A 78 13.80 -11.19 5.19
C ARG A 78 13.62 -9.68 5.30
N VAL A 79 12.55 -9.25 5.97
CA VAL A 79 12.25 -7.84 6.19
C VAL A 79 12.21 -7.58 7.69
N VAL A 80 12.97 -6.62 8.18
CA VAL A 80 12.93 -6.19 9.59
C VAL A 80 12.56 -4.72 9.64
N ASN A 81 11.32 -4.43 10.05
CA ASN A 81 10.89 -3.05 10.30
C ASN A 81 11.13 -2.73 11.77
N SER A 82 11.76 -1.59 12.06
CA SER A 82 12.06 -1.15 13.42
C SER A 82 11.85 0.35 13.58
N GLY A 83 11.61 0.82 14.80
CA GLY A 83 11.55 2.25 15.13
C GLY A 83 11.21 2.49 16.60
N ILE A 84 10.91 3.72 16.96
CA ILE A 84 10.61 4.14 18.33
C ILE A 84 9.13 4.48 18.48
N LYS A 85 8.47 3.95 19.51
CA LYS A 85 7.10 4.33 19.90
C LYS A 85 7.00 4.44 21.40
N ASN A 86 6.48 5.57 21.88
CA ASN A 86 6.39 5.90 23.31
C ASN A 86 7.75 5.73 24.02
N GLY A 87 8.83 6.20 23.39
CA GLY A 87 10.19 6.12 23.93
C GLY A 87 10.82 4.72 23.95
N ARG A 88 10.17 3.71 23.36
CA ARG A 88 10.68 2.32 23.33
C ARG A 88 10.90 1.85 21.90
N LYS A 89 11.98 1.11 21.67
CA LYS A 89 12.19 0.40 20.41
C LYS A 89 11.08 -0.63 20.18
N LYS A 90 10.53 -0.64 18.97
CA LYS A 90 9.61 -1.63 18.44
C LYS A 90 10.21 -2.23 17.18
N GLU A 91 9.93 -3.50 16.97
CA GLU A 91 10.45 -4.25 15.83
C GLU A 91 9.44 -5.32 15.41
N ILE A 92 9.37 -5.57 14.11
CA ILE A 92 8.61 -6.67 13.52
C ILE A 92 9.41 -7.29 12.39
N VAL A 93 9.40 -8.62 12.34
CA VAL A 93 10.09 -9.41 11.31
C VAL A 93 9.05 -10.00 10.37
N GLY A 94 9.29 -9.83 9.08
CA GLY A 94 8.48 -10.37 8.01
C GLY A 94 9.33 -10.99 6.92
N LYS A 95 8.66 -11.31 5.82
CA LYS A 95 9.26 -11.87 4.61
C LYS A 95 8.62 -11.24 3.38
N ALA A 96 9.41 -11.07 2.34
CA ALA A 96 8.94 -10.69 1.02
C ALA A 96 9.39 -11.69 -0.03
N LYS A 97 8.69 -11.70 -1.16
CA LYS A 97 9.02 -12.49 -2.35
C LYS A 97 8.58 -11.72 -3.59
N TYR A 98 9.19 -12.02 -4.73
CA TYR A 98 8.66 -11.57 -6.01
C TYR A 98 7.27 -12.15 -6.29
N SER A 99 6.40 -11.35 -6.89
CA SER A 99 5.13 -11.86 -7.42
C SER A 99 5.30 -12.47 -8.82
N ASP A 100 5.95 -11.74 -9.73
CA ASP A 100 6.33 -12.19 -11.08
C ASP A 100 7.52 -11.32 -11.55
N PRO A 101 8.77 -11.73 -11.28
CA PRO A 101 9.94 -10.88 -11.52
C PRO A 101 10.19 -10.61 -13.01
N GLN A 102 9.73 -11.48 -13.90
CA GLN A 102 9.95 -11.33 -15.35
C GLN A 102 9.01 -10.28 -15.95
N LYS A 103 7.78 -10.19 -15.45
CA LYS A 103 6.79 -9.20 -15.94
C LYS A 103 6.76 -7.94 -15.10
N HIS A 104 7.01 -8.06 -13.80
CA HIS A 104 6.87 -7.00 -12.81
C HIS A 104 8.04 -7.02 -11.81
N PRO A 105 9.26 -6.67 -12.25
CA PRO A 105 10.45 -6.76 -11.41
C PRO A 105 10.36 -5.85 -10.17
N GLY A 106 9.67 -4.71 -10.22
CA GLY A 106 9.42 -3.87 -9.04
C GLY A 106 8.24 -4.28 -8.16
N LYS A 107 7.56 -5.41 -8.43
CA LYS A 107 6.41 -5.89 -7.64
C LYS A 107 6.79 -7.03 -6.71
N LEU A 108 6.75 -6.74 -5.42
CA LEU A 108 6.95 -7.69 -4.33
C LEU A 108 5.64 -7.94 -3.59
N ALA A 109 5.59 -9.07 -2.88
CA ALA A 109 4.56 -9.41 -1.92
C ALA A 109 5.21 -9.56 -0.54
N VAL A 110 4.80 -8.75 0.44
CA VAL A 110 5.35 -8.74 1.82
C VAL A 110 4.37 -9.33 2.82
N SER A 111 4.85 -10.06 3.82
CA SER A 111 4.05 -10.67 4.88
C SER A 111 4.72 -10.51 6.24
N PHE A 112 3.98 -9.95 7.20
CA PHE A 112 4.37 -9.86 8.61
C PHE A 112 3.54 -10.76 9.52
N PHE A 113 2.53 -11.46 8.99
CA PHE A 113 1.66 -12.35 9.75
C PHE A 113 1.17 -13.53 8.90
N LEU A 114 1.51 -14.75 9.35
CA LEU A 114 1.09 -16.03 8.75
C LEU A 114 1.33 -16.10 7.23
N TRP A 115 0.25 -16.28 6.46
CA TRP A 115 0.22 -16.41 5.02
C TRP A 115 -0.46 -15.23 4.33
N PHE A 116 -0.74 -14.15 5.06
CA PHE A 116 -1.31 -12.93 4.48
C PHE A 116 -0.19 -12.08 3.88
N TYR A 117 -0.29 -11.84 2.57
CA TYR A 117 0.65 -11.00 1.83
C TYR A 117 -0.04 -9.70 1.41
N SER A 118 0.71 -8.62 1.49
CA SER A 118 0.34 -7.30 0.98
C SER A 118 1.20 -6.94 -0.23
N ASP A 119 0.61 -6.23 -1.18
CA ASP A 119 1.30 -5.69 -2.34
C ASP A 119 2.32 -4.63 -1.91
N TYR A 120 3.56 -4.79 -2.38
CA TYR A 120 4.68 -3.89 -2.13
C TYR A 120 5.30 -3.50 -3.46
N TYR A 121 5.01 -2.28 -3.92
CA TYR A 121 5.32 -1.82 -5.27
C TYR A 121 6.45 -0.82 -5.20
N VAL A 122 7.63 -1.17 -5.74
CA VAL A 122 8.73 -0.23 -5.94
C VAL A 122 8.35 0.65 -7.13
N MET A 123 7.79 1.82 -6.83
CA MET A 123 7.27 2.75 -7.83
C MET A 123 8.37 3.62 -8.43
N TYR A 124 9.36 3.96 -7.60
CA TYR A 124 10.56 4.69 -7.99
C TYR A 124 11.75 4.17 -7.19
N VAL A 125 12.91 4.11 -7.84
CA VAL A 125 14.21 4.00 -7.19
C VAL A 125 15.22 4.77 -8.04
N ASP A 126 16.08 5.56 -7.42
CA ASP A 126 17.13 6.25 -8.17
C ASP A 126 18.22 5.28 -8.64
N LYS A 127 19.07 5.75 -9.57
CA LYS A 127 20.11 4.93 -10.21
C LYS A 127 21.10 4.33 -9.21
N ASP A 128 21.39 5.03 -8.12
CA ASP A 128 22.36 4.65 -7.10
C ASP A 128 21.68 3.90 -5.93
N TYR A 129 20.37 3.68 -5.98
CA TYR A 129 19.56 3.10 -4.91
C TYR A 129 19.71 3.86 -3.59
N LYS A 130 19.79 5.19 -3.66
CA LYS A 130 19.83 6.08 -2.48
C LYS A 130 18.45 6.43 -1.96
N HIS A 131 17.47 6.56 -2.85
CA HIS A 131 16.08 6.88 -2.56
C HIS A 131 15.14 5.89 -3.24
N VAL A 132 14.02 5.61 -2.58
CA VAL A 132 12.97 4.75 -3.09
C VAL A 132 11.60 5.31 -2.69
N ILE A 133 10.64 5.18 -3.60
CA ILE A 133 9.22 5.36 -3.31
C ILE A 133 8.54 4.01 -3.45
N ILE A 134 7.88 3.60 -2.38
CA ILE A 134 7.15 2.33 -2.31
C ILE A 134 5.68 2.64 -2.14
N GLY A 135 4.83 1.98 -2.91
CA GLY A 135 3.38 2.01 -2.73
C GLY A 135 2.76 0.63 -2.68
N SER A 136 1.48 0.57 -3.02
CA SER A 136 0.69 -0.65 -3.04
C SER A 136 -0.32 -0.65 -4.20
N SER A 137 -1.15 -1.68 -4.28
CA SER A 137 -2.31 -1.70 -5.19
C SER A 137 -3.39 -0.69 -4.81
N SER A 138 -3.36 -0.17 -3.58
CA SER A 138 -4.21 0.93 -3.09
C SER A 138 -3.38 2.21 -2.90
N ASP A 139 -4.03 3.35 -3.16
CA ASP A 139 -3.57 4.72 -2.88
C ASP A 139 -3.39 5.07 -1.40
N LYS A 140 -3.78 4.18 -0.48
CA LYS A 140 -3.68 4.41 0.98
C LYS A 140 -2.28 4.17 1.54
N TYR A 141 -1.39 3.61 0.73
CA TYR A 141 -0.07 3.17 1.17
C TYR A 141 1.03 3.78 0.32
N LEU A 142 1.92 4.55 0.96
CA LEU A 142 3.08 5.16 0.34
C LEU A 142 4.17 5.36 1.40
N TRP A 143 5.41 5.03 1.05
CA TRP A 143 6.61 5.34 1.82
C TRP A 143 7.66 5.98 0.89
N ILE A 144 8.32 7.02 1.40
CA ILE A 144 9.54 7.58 0.83
C ILE A 144 10.67 7.19 1.78
N MET A 145 11.70 6.54 1.25
CA MET A 145 12.81 6.07 2.06
C MET A 145 14.16 6.46 1.46
N SER A 146 15.17 6.57 2.32
CA SER A 146 16.56 6.87 1.93
C SER A 146 17.56 5.92 2.59
N ARG A 147 18.75 5.82 2.01
CA ARG A 147 19.91 5.14 2.62
C ARG A 147 20.50 5.92 3.79
N THR A 148 20.19 7.21 3.92
CA THR A 148 20.59 8.06 5.06
C THR A 148 19.38 8.44 5.91
N PRO A 149 19.56 8.72 7.22
CA PRO A 149 18.45 9.04 8.12
C PRO A 149 17.78 10.40 7.84
N SER A 150 18.45 11.26 7.07
CA SER A 150 17.92 12.55 6.63
C SER A 150 18.52 12.91 5.28
N VAL A 151 17.83 13.81 4.57
CA VAL A 151 18.22 14.40 3.28
C VAL A 151 18.01 15.90 3.34
N SER A 152 18.53 16.65 2.37
CA SER A 152 18.23 18.09 2.27
C SER A 152 16.81 18.33 1.75
N ASP A 153 16.21 19.47 2.05
CA ASP A 153 14.87 19.82 1.54
C ASP A 153 14.82 19.79 0.01
N ALA A 154 15.85 20.35 -0.64
CA ALA A 154 15.95 20.34 -2.10
C ALA A 154 16.02 18.92 -2.68
N GLU A 155 16.67 17.98 -1.99
CA GLU A 155 16.72 16.57 -2.38
C GLU A 155 15.36 15.89 -2.15
N PHE A 156 14.71 16.16 -1.02
CA PHE A 156 13.38 15.63 -0.72
C PHE A 156 12.31 16.12 -1.69
N ASP A 157 12.35 17.39 -2.09
CA ASP A 157 11.42 17.98 -3.06
C ASP A 157 11.49 17.31 -4.44
N THR A 158 12.62 16.70 -4.80
CA THR A 158 12.71 15.92 -6.05
C THR A 158 11.95 14.58 -6.02
N LEU A 159 11.52 14.15 -4.83
CA LEU A 159 10.82 12.89 -4.58
C LEU A 159 9.30 13.06 -4.45
N LEU A 160 8.80 14.30 -4.44
CA LEU A 160 7.38 14.66 -4.36
C LEU A 160 6.74 14.78 -5.74
#